data_AF-A0A3D4GXI3-F1
#
_entry.id   AF-A0A3D4GXI3-F1
#
_cell.length_a   1.000
_cell.length_b   1.000
_cell.length_c   1.000
_cell.angle_alpha   90.00
_cell.angle_beta   90.00
_cell.angle_gamma   90.00
#
_symmetry.space_group_name_H-M   'P 1'
#
loop_
_entity.id
_entity.type
_entity.pdbx_description
1 polymer ?
#
loop_
_entity_poly.entity_id
_entity_poly.type
_entity_poly.pdbx_seq_one_letter_code
_entity_poly.pdbx_strand_id
1 'polypeptide(L)'
;MNPLRNYAAILLGIMSPLLLMSEARAEDALAFVTEVNGKVSVIRADGKAEPASVGSQLFVGDQTKVTEGKAVLIYLSGRTVEIDAGKSHKVVKEQTGGGTRMERLIGTLDEMIGAQEETDRPVVHGMARNLPLTGASPLNTRISHTRFTFSWDGLEGADSYTFALETTDGKKLATKSLQDTTLSTETLGLEPGKTYVWSVVAEFIIPHSTGKNQVEIASAEESTALQAALKEVDEGYTGTTRSLLKAATCYKQGFLFEAQNYVMEVKGKEDVASVNTMLQSLQGKMQRKDPTK
;
A
#
# COMPACT_ATOMS: atom_id res chain seq x y z
N MET A 1 3.24 66.21 -63.15
CA MET A 1 2.08 65.31 -62.98
C MET A 1 2.60 63.97 -62.47
N ASN A 2 2.21 63.61 -61.24
CA ASN A 2 2.40 62.31 -60.58
C ASN A 2 1.56 61.21 -61.29
N PRO A 3 1.63 59.87 -60.98
CA PRO A 3 2.38 59.16 -59.92
C PRO A 3 2.87 57.70 -60.27
N LEU A 4 3.29 56.96 -59.24
CA LEU A 4 3.30 55.48 -59.04
C LEU A 4 4.59 54.70 -59.39
N ARG A 5 5.42 54.35 -58.39
CA ARG A 5 5.35 53.14 -57.52
C ARG A 5 5.62 51.83 -58.28
N ASN A 6 6.76 51.19 -58.00
CA ASN A 6 6.82 49.74 -57.81
C ASN A 6 7.98 49.36 -56.86
N TYR A 7 7.58 48.83 -55.71
CA TYR A 7 8.39 48.23 -54.66
C TYR A 7 8.58 46.74 -54.98
N ALA A 8 9.80 46.23 -54.88
CA ALA A 8 10.06 44.79 -54.76
C ALA A 8 10.86 44.56 -53.47
N ALA A 9 10.14 44.36 -52.36
CA ALA A 9 10.69 43.91 -51.10
C ALA A 9 10.40 42.40 -50.98
N ILE A 10 11.46 41.59 -50.96
CA ILE A 10 11.39 40.15 -50.70
C ILE A 10 11.25 39.97 -49.19
N LEU A 11 10.08 39.53 -48.75
CA LEU A 11 9.79 39.16 -47.35
C LEU A 11 10.02 37.65 -47.21
N LEU A 12 11.12 37.29 -46.55
CA LEU A 12 11.42 35.92 -46.11
C LEU A 12 10.61 35.63 -44.85
N GLY A 13 9.44 34.98 -45.00
CA GLY A 13 8.61 34.55 -43.89
C GLY A 13 9.16 33.28 -43.25
N ILE A 14 9.87 33.41 -42.14
CA ILE A 14 10.20 32.31 -41.24
C ILE A 14 8.92 31.98 -40.46
N MET A 15 8.16 30.99 -40.93
CA MET A 15 7.14 30.33 -40.12
C MET A 15 7.85 29.48 -39.06
N SER A 16 7.96 30.01 -37.84
CA SER A 16 8.24 29.18 -36.67
C SER A 16 7.03 28.29 -36.40
N PRO A 17 7.14 26.95 -36.43
CA PRO A 17 6.10 26.09 -35.89
C PRO A 17 6.06 26.34 -34.38
N LEU A 18 4.97 26.97 -33.94
CA LEU A 18 4.61 27.06 -32.53
C LEU A 18 4.39 25.61 -32.04
N LEU A 19 5.43 25.00 -31.48
CA LEU A 19 5.33 23.77 -30.72
C LEU A 19 4.46 24.09 -29.50
N LEU A 20 3.16 23.86 -29.62
CA LEU A 20 2.27 23.66 -28.49
C LEU A 20 2.74 22.38 -27.79
N MET A 21 3.76 22.52 -26.94
CA MET A 21 4.03 21.57 -25.88
C MET A 21 2.79 21.61 -24.99
N SER A 22 1.84 20.71 -25.23
CA SER A 22 0.76 20.48 -24.27
C SER A 22 1.43 20.07 -22.97
N GLU A 23 1.35 20.93 -21.95
CA GLU A 23 1.57 20.50 -20.58
C GLU A 23 0.57 19.37 -20.33
N ALA A 24 1.04 18.13 -20.44
CA ALA A 24 0.31 16.97 -19.99
C ALA A 24 0.20 17.10 -18.47
N ARG A 25 -0.83 17.80 -18.01
CA ARG A 25 -1.27 17.67 -16.61
C ARG A 25 -1.54 16.19 -16.40
N ALA A 26 -0.91 15.61 -15.39
CA ALA A 26 -1.27 14.29 -14.92
C ALA A 26 -2.77 14.32 -14.63
N GLU A 27 -3.57 13.67 -15.46
CA GLU A 27 -5.00 13.50 -15.17
C GLU A 27 -5.09 12.53 -13.98
N ASP A 28 -5.94 12.83 -13.00
CA ASP A 28 -6.14 11.93 -11.87
C ASP A 28 -6.77 10.61 -12.36
N ALA A 29 -6.28 9.48 -11.83
CA ALA A 29 -6.83 8.17 -12.14
C ALA A 29 -8.31 8.11 -11.71
N LEU A 30 -9.20 7.65 -12.59
CA LEU A 30 -10.64 7.59 -12.32
C LEU A 30 -11.12 6.23 -11.82
N ALA A 31 -10.37 5.17 -12.14
CA ALA A 31 -10.69 3.82 -11.72
C ALA A 31 -9.43 2.99 -11.50
N PHE A 32 -9.58 1.91 -10.74
CA PHE A 32 -8.51 0.98 -10.43
C PHE A 32 -8.98 -0.43 -10.74
N VAL A 33 -8.09 -1.25 -11.29
CA VAL A 33 -8.33 -2.69 -11.45
C VAL A 33 -8.15 -3.34 -10.08
N THR A 34 -9.17 -4.00 -9.55
CA THR A 34 -9.13 -4.65 -8.23
C THR A 34 -9.10 -6.17 -8.30
N GLU A 35 -9.42 -6.76 -9.45
CA GLU A 35 -9.38 -8.21 -9.64
C GLU A 35 -9.04 -8.52 -11.10
N VAL A 36 -8.16 -9.51 -11.33
CA VAL A 36 -7.72 -9.94 -12.66
C VAL A 36 -7.63 -11.47 -12.70
N ASN A 37 -8.67 -12.11 -13.19
CA ASN A 37 -8.66 -13.54 -13.46
C ASN A 37 -8.57 -13.77 -14.97
N GLY A 38 -7.53 -14.46 -15.43
CA GLY A 38 -7.34 -14.80 -16.84
C GLY A 38 -6.56 -13.75 -17.64
N LYS A 39 -6.90 -13.59 -18.93
CA LYS A 39 -6.17 -12.71 -19.86
C LYS A 39 -6.89 -11.38 -20.01
N VAL A 40 -6.43 -10.40 -19.23
CA VAL A 40 -6.96 -9.05 -19.23
C VAL A 40 -5.87 -8.08 -19.68
N SER A 41 -6.25 -7.09 -20.50
CA SER A 41 -5.35 -6.04 -20.95
C SER A 41 -5.99 -4.68 -20.75
N VAL A 42 -5.17 -3.69 -20.36
CA VAL A 42 -5.53 -2.28 -20.40
C VAL A 42 -5.00 -1.71 -21.72
N ILE A 43 -5.89 -1.13 -22.50
CA ILE A 43 -5.57 -0.36 -23.70
C ILE A 43 -5.59 1.11 -23.28
N ARG A 44 -4.43 1.75 -23.26
CA ARG A 44 -4.26 3.15 -22.90
C ARG A 44 -4.93 4.06 -23.92
N ALA A 45 -5.22 5.29 -23.53
CA ALA A 45 -5.82 6.29 -24.41
C ALA A 45 -5.02 6.54 -25.71
N ASP A 46 -3.70 6.30 -25.70
CA ASP A 46 -2.81 6.37 -26.86
C ASP A 46 -2.86 5.12 -27.77
N GLY A 47 -3.64 4.11 -27.40
CA GLY A 47 -3.79 2.83 -28.09
C GLY A 47 -2.79 1.75 -27.67
N LYS A 48 -1.84 2.03 -26.77
CA LYS A 48 -0.88 1.04 -26.28
C LYS A 48 -1.59 0.03 -25.37
N ALA A 49 -1.48 -1.25 -25.68
CA ALA A 49 -2.01 -2.32 -24.86
C ALA A 49 -0.94 -2.88 -23.92
N GLU A 50 -1.31 -3.10 -22.67
CA GLU A 50 -0.49 -3.77 -21.66
C GLU A 50 -1.32 -4.75 -20.81
N PRO A 51 -0.71 -5.80 -20.24
CA PRO A 51 -1.41 -6.70 -19.33
C PRO A 51 -2.00 -5.92 -18.15
N ALA A 52 -3.25 -6.19 -17.80
CA ALA A 52 -3.84 -5.62 -16.60
C ALA A 52 -3.30 -6.35 -15.37
N SER A 53 -3.04 -5.60 -14.31
CA SER A 53 -2.71 -6.15 -12.99
C SER A 53 -3.57 -5.49 -11.92
N VAL A 54 -3.83 -6.19 -10.81
CA VAL A 54 -4.47 -5.59 -9.64
C VAL A 54 -3.71 -4.32 -9.24
N GLY A 55 -4.40 -3.24 -8.91
CA GLY A 55 -3.83 -1.92 -8.64
C GLY A 55 -3.55 -1.07 -9.88
N SER A 56 -3.74 -1.58 -11.10
CA SER A 56 -3.55 -0.76 -12.31
C SER A 56 -4.51 0.43 -12.30
N GLN A 57 -3.95 1.63 -12.44
CA GLN A 57 -4.70 2.87 -12.59
C GLN A 57 -5.25 3.00 -13.99
N LEU A 58 -6.48 3.50 -14.10
CA LEU A 58 -7.16 3.75 -15.36
C LEU A 58 -7.58 5.22 -15.45
N PHE A 59 -7.23 5.85 -16.56
CA PHE A 59 -7.51 7.25 -16.84
C PHE A 59 -8.65 7.41 -17.84
N VAL A 60 -9.13 8.63 -18.06
CA VAL A 60 -10.16 8.89 -19.06
C VAL A 60 -9.66 8.42 -20.43
N GLY A 61 -10.47 7.59 -21.10
CA GLY A 61 -10.13 7.07 -22.42
C GLY A 61 -9.47 5.70 -22.42
N ASP A 62 -8.92 5.25 -21.29
CA ASP A 62 -8.41 3.89 -21.14
C ASP A 62 -9.54 2.86 -21.30
N GLN A 63 -9.21 1.66 -21.78
CA GLN A 63 -10.14 0.57 -21.98
C GLN A 63 -9.60 -0.73 -21.41
N THR A 64 -10.34 -1.35 -20.50
CA THR A 64 -10.03 -2.69 -20.01
C THR A 64 -10.71 -3.72 -20.90
N LYS A 65 -9.95 -4.65 -21.46
CA LYS A 65 -10.45 -5.73 -22.33
C LYS A 65 -10.13 -7.08 -21.70
N VAL A 66 -11.15 -7.92 -21.58
CA VAL A 66 -11.03 -9.28 -21.03
C VAL A 66 -11.15 -10.26 -22.18
N THR A 67 -10.06 -10.95 -22.50
CA THR A 67 -10.07 -12.01 -23.52
C THR A 67 -10.48 -13.35 -22.92
N GLU A 68 -10.07 -13.60 -21.68
CA GLU A 68 -10.33 -14.84 -20.95
C GLU A 68 -10.51 -14.50 -19.46
N GLY A 69 -11.48 -15.15 -18.79
CA GLY A 69 -11.76 -14.94 -17.36
C GLY A 69 -12.61 -13.71 -17.06
N LYS A 70 -12.20 -12.89 -16.08
CA LYS A 70 -12.92 -11.70 -15.60
C LYS A 70 -11.99 -10.62 -15.06
N ALA A 71 -12.45 -9.37 -15.10
CA ALA A 71 -11.82 -8.25 -14.42
C ALA A 71 -12.84 -7.46 -13.61
N VAL A 72 -12.42 -6.91 -12.47
CA VAL A 72 -13.25 -6.01 -11.66
C VAL A 72 -12.54 -4.67 -11.54
N LEU A 73 -13.29 -3.59 -11.78
CA LEU A 73 -12.84 -2.21 -11.64
C LEU A 73 -13.59 -1.54 -10.50
N ILE A 74 -12.92 -0.66 -9.75
CA ILE A 74 -13.58 0.28 -8.84
C ILE A 74 -13.29 1.71 -9.26
N TYR A 75 -14.34 2.53 -9.38
CA TYR A 75 -14.26 3.94 -9.69
C TYR A 75 -14.08 4.79 -8.43
N LEU A 76 -13.53 6.00 -8.59
CA LEU A 76 -13.52 7.03 -7.53
C LEU A 76 -14.92 7.35 -6.99
N SER A 77 -15.96 7.17 -7.81
CA SER A 77 -17.36 7.29 -7.40
C SER A 77 -17.81 6.19 -6.43
N GLY A 78 -17.02 5.14 -6.22
CA GLY A 78 -17.36 3.94 -5.45
C GLY A 78 -18.12 2.89 -6.26
N ARG A 79 -18.40 3.16 -7.54
CA ARG A 79 -19.03 2.22 -8.47
C ARG A 79 -18.06 1.11 -8.82
N THR A 80 -18.53 -0.13 -8.73
CA THR A 80 -17.80 -1.31 -9.20
C THR A 80 -18.30 -1.71 -10.59
N VAL A 81 -17.39 -2.10 -11.48
CA VAL A 81 -17.70 -2.62 -12.81
C VAL A 81 -17.04 -3.97 -13.00
N GLU A 82 -17.84 -5.01 -13.22
CA GLU A 82 -17.36 -6.35 -13.58
C GLU A 82 -17.36 -6.51 -15.10
N ILE A 83 -16.28 -7.11 -15.62
CA ILE A 83 -16.06 -7.31 -17.05
C ILE A 83 -15.76 -8.80 -17.26
N ASP A 84 -16.67 -9.50 -17.95
CA ASP A 84 -16.48 -10.92 -18.29
C ASP A 84 -15.67 -11.11 -19.58
N ALA A 85 -15.23 -12.34 -19.82
CA ALA A 85 -14.58 -12.77 -21.06
C ALA A 85 -15.34 -12.32 -22.33
N GLY A 86 -14.58 -11.78 -23.29
CA GLY A 86 -15.09 -11.24 -24.55
C GLY A 86 -15.63 -9.81 -24.45
N LYS A 87 -15.75 -9.24 -23.25
CA LYS A 87 -16.21 -7.86 -23.04
C LYS A 87 -15.05 -6.89 -22.87
N SER A 88 -15.38 -5.61 -22.99
CA SER A 88 -14.48 -4.52 -22.67
C SER A 88 -15.23 -3.35 -22.05
N HIS A 89 -14.55 -2.58 -21.22
CA HIS A 89 -15.10 -1.40 -20.58
C HIS A 89 -14.18 -0.20 -20.81
N LYS A 90 -14.71 0.89 -21.34
CA LYS A 90 -13.98 2.15 -21.52
C LYS A 90 -14.23 3.05 -20.32
N VAL A 91 -13.16 3.60 -19.77
CA VAL A 91 -13.21 4.58 -18.69
C VAL A 91 -13.65 5.91 -19.26
N VAL A 92 -14.77 6.40 -18.75
CA VAL A 92 -15.36 7.68 -19.11
C VAL A 92 -15.46 8.55 -17.88
N LYS A 93 -15.35 9.87 -18.07
CA LYS A 93 -15.57 10.83 -16.99
C LYS A 93 -17.04 10.79 -16.59
N GLU A 94 -17.33 10.24 -15.42
CA GLU A 94 -18.65 10.33 -14.82
C GLU A 94 -18.80 11.68 -14.12
N GLN A 95 -20.03 12.21 -14.06
CA GLN A 95 -20.31 13.31 -13.14
C GLN A 95 -20.11 12.79 -11.72
N THR A 96 -18.98 13.16 -11.12
CA THR A 96 -18.58 12.75 -9.78
C THR A 96 -19.56 13.30 -8.76
N GLY A 97 -20.54 12.47 -8.39
CA GLY A 97 -21.24 12.55 -7.11
C GLY A 97 -20.55 11.73 -6.01
N GLY A 98 -19.32 11.26 -6.28
CA GLY A 98 -18.55 10.44 -5.35
C GLY A 98 -18.31 11.18 -4.04
N GLY A 99 -18.70 10.57 -2.92
CA GLY A 99 -18.43 11.15 -1.62
C GLY A 99 -16.92 11.23 -1.36
N THR A 100 -16.46 12.33 -0.74
CA THR A 100 -15.07 12.63 -0.37
C THR A 100 -14.32 11.50 0.36
N ARG A 101 -15.02 10.48 0.83
CA ARG A 101 -14.45 9.30 1.48
C ARG A 101 -13.83 8.32 0.49
N MET A 102 -14.50 8.01 -0.62
CA MET A 102 -14.00 7.02 -1.58
C MET A 102 -12.78 7.55 -2.33
N GLU A 103 -12.83 8.82 -2.74
CA GLU A 103 -11.67 9.55 -3.28
C GLU A 103 -10.46 9.44 -2.35
N ARG A 104 -10.66 9.61 -1.04
CA ARG A 104 -9.58 9.45 -0.05
C ARG A 104 -9.08 8.01 0.05
N LEU A 105 -9.95 7.01 0.03
CA LEU A 105 -9.54 5.59 0.11
C LEU A 105 -8.75 5.16 -1.12
N ILE A 106 -9.15 5.64 -2.29
CA ILE A 106 -8.46 5.30 -3.52
C ILE A 106 -7.15 6.08 -3.66
N GLY A 107 -7.11 7.35 -3.22
CA GLY A 107 -5.83 8.05 -3.06
C GLY A 107 -4.88 7.32 -2.10
N THR A 108 -5.41 6.65 -1.07
CA THR A 108 -4.60 5.78 -0.21
C THR A 108 -4.12 4.52 -0.94
N LEU A 109 -4.96 3.89 -1.77
CA LEU A 109 -4.52 2.76 -2.60
C LEU A 109 -3.42 3.17 -3.58
N ASP A 110 -3.57 4.34 -4.21
CA ASP A 110 -2.55 4.93 -5.05
C ASP A 110 -1.23 5.14 -4.28
N GLU A 111 -1.26 5.71 -3.08
CA GLU A 111 -0.09 5.84 -2.22
C GLU A 111 0.54 4.48 -1.84
N MET A 112 -0.28 3.44 -1.67
CA MET A 112 0.19 2.08 -1.39
C MET A 112 0.85 1.43 -2.62
N ILE A 113 0.39 1.73 -3.83
CA ILE A 113 0.86 1.15 -5.11
C ILE A 113 2.00 1.95 -5.73
N GLY A 114 2.01 3.26 -5.52
CA GLY A 114 2.91 4.21 -6.14
C GLY A 114 4.38 3.89 -5.87
N ALA A 115 5.23 4.23 -6.85
CA ALA A 115 6.67 4.04 -6.73
C ALA A 115 7.19 4.79 -5.51
N GLN A 116 7.83 4.08 -4.57
CA GLN A 116 8.62 4.75 -3.55
C GLN A 116 9.78 5.47 -4.23
N GLU A 117 9.96 6.77 -3.94
CA GLU A 117 11.13 7.49 -4.43
C GLU A 117 12.41 6.77 -3.99
N GLU A 118 13.29 6.50 -4.96
CA GLU A 118 14.51 5.70 -4.81
C GLU A 118 15.56 6.38 -3.89
N THR A 119 15.32 7.65 -3.54
CA THR A 119 16.13 8.50 -2.66
C THR A 119 16.04 8.13 -1.18
N ASP A 120 15.15 7.22 -0.79
CA ASP A 120 14.87 6.89 0.62
C ASP A 120 15.46 5.56 1.12
N ARG A 121 16.48 5.02 0.46
CA ARG A 121 17.22 3.87 1.02
C ARG A 121 17.99 4.34 2.26
N PRO A 122 17.80 3.74 3.45
CA PRO A 122 18.56 4.13 4.63
C PRO A 122 20.05 3.89 4.40
N VAL A 123 20.84 4.97 4.43
CA VAL A 123 22.30 4.91 4.44
C VAL A 123 22.71 4.45 5.84
N VAL A 124 22.90 3.13 5.99
CA VAL A 124 23.35 2.52 7.26
C VAL A 124 24.80 2.95 7.50
N HIS A 125 24.97 4.01 8.31
CA HIS A 125 26.27 4.34 8.88
C HIS A 125 26.61 3.32 9.97
N GLY A 126 27.73 2.63 9.79
CA GLY A 126 28.13 1.53 10.65
C GLY A 126 28.49 2.00 12.06
N MET A 127 27.86 1.39 13.07
CA MET A 127 28.47 1.05 14.36
C MET A 127 27.76 -0.18 14.96
N ALA A 128 28.57 -1.11 15.47
CA ALA A 128 28.25 -2.40 16.12
C ALA A 128 27.55 -3.48 15.26
N ARG A 129 28.22 -4.63 15.11
CA ARG A 129 27.75 -5.82 14.39
C ARG A 129 26.65 -6.58 15.15
N ASN A 130 25.48 -5.95 15.36
CA ASN A 130 24.26 -6.72 15.56
C ASN A 130 23.68 -7.00 14.17
N LEU A 131 23.79 -8.26 13.75
CA LEU A 131 23.11 -8.69 12.53
C LEU A 131 21.60 -8.72 12.82
N PRO A 132 20.78 -8.03 12.02
CA PRO A 132 19.36 -7.92 12.31
C PRO A 132 18.67 -9.28 12.15
N LEU A 133 17.89 -9.66 13.15
CA LEU A 133 16.92 -10.74 12.99
C LEU A 133 15.76 -10.20 12.14
N THR A 134 15.48 -10.86 11.02
CA THR A 134 14.48 -10.41 10.03
C THR A 134 13.08 -10.95 10.35
N GLY A 135 12.08 -10.55 9.55
CA GLY A 135 10.72 -11.08 9.65
C GLY A 135 9.95 -10.69 10.92
N ALA A 136 10.54 -9.81 11.75
CA ALA A 136 9.90 -9.29 12.94
C ALA A 136 8.54 -8.66 12.59
N SER A 137 7.50 -9.02 13.32
CA SER A 137 6.15 -8.49 13.17
C SER A 137 5.36 -8.70 14.46
N PRO A 138 4.47 -7.78 14.85
CA PRO A 138 4.24 -6.43 14.30
C PRO A 138 5.39 -5.44 14.56
N LEU A 139 5.63 -4.52 13.61
CA LEU A 139 6.67 -3.48 13.70
C LEU A 139 6.08 -2.08 13.64
N ASN A 140 6.39 -1.26 14.66
CA ASN A 140 6.06 0.17 14.78
C ASN A 140 4.67 0.52 14.23
N THR A 141 3.67 -0.24 14.67
CA THR A 141 2.30 -0.17 14.16
C THR A 141 1.32 -0.05 15.30
N ARG A 142 0.14 0.47 14.97
CA ARG A 142 -1.04 0.40 15.81
C ARG A 142 -1.83 -0.86 15.48
N ILE A 143 -2.43 -1.50 16.49
CA ILE A 143 -3.26 -2.70 16.36
C ILE A 143 -4.57 -2.48 17.10
N SER A 144 -5.67 -2.86 16.48
CA SER A 144 -7.05 -2.67 16.93
C SER A 144 -7.51 -3.63 18.03
N HIS A 145 -6.70 -4.63 18.37
CA HIS A 145 -7.08 -5.69 19.29
C HIS A 145 -5.87 -6.18 20.09
N THR A 146 -6.13 -6.82 21.23
CA THR A 146 -5.09 -7.27 22.17
C THR A 146 -4.61 -8.70 21.91
N ARG A 147 -5.28 -9.44 21.01
CA ARG A 147 -4.99 -10.85 20.70
C ARG A 147 -4.36 -10.99 19.31
N PHE A 148 -3.05 -11.04 19.27
CA PHE A 148 -2.28 -11.25 18.05
C PHE A 148 -1.04 -12.09 18.36
N THR A 149 -0.26 -12.38 17.33
CA THR A 149 0.97 -13.17 17.44
C THR A 149 2.15 -12.33 17.02
N PHE A 150 3.17 -12.22 17.88
CA PHE A 150 4.49 -11.78 17.45
C PHE A 150 5.16 -12.88 16.64
N SER A 151 5.87 -12.52 15.57
CA SER A 151 6.65 -13.45 14.77
C SER A 151 8.00 -12.84 14.38
N TRP A 152 8.98 -13.70 14.11
CA TRP A 152 10.27 -13.35 13.53
C TRP A 152 10.77 -14.50 12.65
N ASP A 153 11.77 -14.23 11.80
CA ASP A 153 12.39 -15.29 11.02
C ASP A 153 13.32 -16.12 11.91
N GLY A 154 13.33 -17.44 11.68
CA GLY A 154 14.27 -18.33 12.34
C GLY A 154 15.69 -18.08 11.83
N LEU A 155 16.66 -18.10 12.74
CA LEU A 155 18.09 -18.07 12.43
C LEU A 155 18.65 -19.49 12.43
N GLU A 156 19.30 -19.89 11.35
CA GLU A 156 19.96 -21.19 11.27
C GLU A 156 21.05 -21.31 12.35
N GLY A 157 20.96 -22.37 13.15
CA GLY A 157 21.89 -22.65 14.23
C GLY A 157 21.56 -21.97 15.56
N ALA A 158 20.52 -21.14 15.66
CA ALA A 158 20.06 -20.60 16.95
C ALA A 158 19.36 -21.68 17.78
N ASP A 159 19.79 -21.83 19.04
CA ASP A 159 19.23 -22.83 19.95
C ASP A 159 17.92 -22.37 20.60
N SER A 160 17.78 -21.06 20.81
CA SER A 160 16.58 -20.44 21.38
C SER A 160 16.53 -18.94 21.12
N TYR A 161 15.42 -18.31 21.50
CA TYR A 161 15.16 -16.89 21.39
C TYR A 161 14.72 -16.32 22.73
N THR A 162 15.27 -15.18 23.11
CA THR A 162 14.86 -14.42 24.27
C THR A 162 13.96 -13.26 23.82
N PHE A 163 12.66 -13.38 24.09
CA PHE A 163 11.67 -12.32 23.88
C PHE A 163 11.58 -11.42 25.12
N ALA A 164 11.56 -10.10 24.92
CA ALA A 164 11.33 -9.12 25.96
C ALA A 164 10.19 -8.16 25.56
N LEU A 165 9.33 -7.84 26.51
CA LEU A 165 8.28 -6.83 26.40
C LEU A 165 8.38 -5.87 27.58
N GLU A 166 8.35 -4.57 27.28
CA GLU A 166 8.40 -3.47 28.24
C GLU A 166 7.38 -2.38 27.88
N THR A 167 6.98 -1.58 28.85
CA THR A 167 6.29 -0.32 28.60
C THR A 167 7.27 0.75 28.10
N THR A 168 6.77 1.84 27.55
CA THR A 168 7.60 2.93 27.00
C THR A 168 8.48 3.64 28.04
N ASP A 169 8.14 3.56 29.32
CA ASP A 169 8.97 4.04 30.45
C ASP A 169 10.07 3.03 30.85
N GLY A 170 10.20 1.90 30.15
CA GLY A 170 11.23 0.89 30.38
C GLY A 170 10.88 -0.14 31.45
N LYS A 171 9.66 -0.13 32.01
CA LYS A 171 9.24 -1.19 32.94
C LYS A 171 9.01 -2.50 32.18
N LYS A 172 9.79 -3.51 32.54
CA LYS A 172 9.66 -4.87 31.98
C LYS A 172 8.32 -5.50 32.39
N LEU A 173 7.59 -6.00 31.40
CA LEU A 173 6.33 -6.72 31.57
C LEU A 173 6.50 -8.23 31.42
N ALA A 174 7.32 -8.65 30.44
CA ALA A 174 7.58 -10.07 30.20
C ALA A 174 9.00 -10.28 29.68
N THR A 175 9.57 -11.43 30.05
CA THR A 175 10.78 -11.98 29.42
C THR A 175 10.57 -13.48 29.29
N LYS A 176 10.68 -14.01 28.07
CA LYS A 176 10.41 -15.42 27.76
C LYS A 176 11.54 -15.99 26.91
N SER A 177 12.01 -17.19 27.28
CA SER A 177 12.87 -18.00 26.41
C SER A 177 12.00 -18.95 25.62
N LEU A 178 12.20 -18.98 24.30
CA LEU A 178 11.34 -19.67 23.34
C LEU A 178 12.22 -20.47 22.36
N GLN A 179 11.77 -21.66 21.96
CA GLN A 179 12.38 -22.38 20.84
C GLN A 179 11.69 -22.04 19.51
N ASP A 180 10.41 -21.67 19.57
CA ASP A 180 9.62 -21.25 18.42
C ASP A 180 9.94 -19.81 18.01
N THR A 181 9.54 -19.46 16.78
CA THR A 181 9.70 -18.11 16.21
C THR A 181 8.42 -17.26 16.30
N THR A 182 7.48 -17.68 17.14
CA THR A 182 6.21 -16.99 17.34
C THR A 182 5.82 -16.93 18.80
N LEU A 183 5.06 -15.89 19.19
CA LEU A 183 4.55 -15.74 20.54
C LEU A 183 3.16 -15.08 20.54
N SER A 184 2.16 -15.79 21.06
CA SER A 184 0.81 -15.27 21.28
C SER A 184 0.76 -14.27 22.44
N THR A 185 -0.02 -13.20 22.27
CA THR A 185 -0.22 -12.15 23.28
C THR A 185 -1.21 -12.49 24.39
N GLU A 186 -1.91 -13.63 24.32
CA GLU A 186 -2.97 -14.01 25.26
C GLU A 186 -2.54 -13.96 26.74
N THR A 187 -1.26 -14.21 27.01
CA THR A 187 -0.69 -14.25 28.36
C THR A 187 0.09 -13.00 28.74
N LEU A 188 0.13 -11.97 27.88
CA LEU A 188 0.96 -10.77 28.06
C LEU A 188 0.22 -9.62 28.75
N GLY A 189 -1.11 -9.72 28.92
CA GLY A 189 -1.90 -8.70 29.63
C GLY A 189 -1.88 -7.33 28.96
N LEU A 190 -1.93 -7.29 27.61
CA LEU A 190 -1.94 -6.03 26.87
C LEU A 190 -3.26 -5.29 27.08
N GLU A 191 -3.16 -3.98 27.29
CA GLU A 191 -4.29 -3.09 27.56
C GLU A 191 -4.54 -2.15 26.38
N PRO A 192 -5.80 -1.84 26.05
CA PRO A 192 -6.15 -0.82 25.07
C PRO A 192 -5.59 0.57 25.43
N GLY A 193 -5.19 1.34 24.41
CA GLY A 193 -4.64 2.69 24.55
C GLY A 193 -3.22 2.75 25.14
N LYS A 194 -2.49 1.63 25.12
CA LYS A 194 -1.11 1.54 25.63
C LYS A 194 -0.13 1.22 24.50
N THR A 195 1.07 1.77 24.65
CA THR A 195 2.21 1.47 23.77
C THR A 195 3.22 0.61 24.51
N TYR A 196 3.70 -0.42 23.82
CA TYR A 196 4.68 -1.36 24.32
C TYR A 196 5.89 -1.39 23.40
N VAL A 197 7.05 -1.66 23.99
CA VAL A 197 8.29 -1.90 23.27
C VAL A 197 8.62 -3.39 23.42
N TRP A 198 8.97 -4.03 22.31
CA TRP A 198 9.34 -5.44 22.29
C TRP A 198 10.61 -5.66 21.50
N SER A 199 11.33 -6.72 21.84
CA SER A 199 12.54 -7.14 21.13
C SER A 199 12.74 -8.63 21.26
N VAL A 200 13.40 -9.23 20.28
CA VAL A 200 13.87 -10.61 20.33
C VAL A 200 15.37 -10.63 20.12
N VAL A 201 16.04 -11.48 20.88
CA VAL A 201 17.45 -11.80 20.71
C VAL A 201 17.57 -13.30 20.48
N ALA A 202 18.24 -13.71 19.40
CA ALA A 202 18.57 -15.11 19.16
C ALA A 202 19.80 -15.48 20.01
N GLU A 203 19.68 -16.56 20.77
CA GLU A 203 20.79 -17.16 21.50
C GLU A 203 21.64 -17.95 20.48
N PHE A 204 22.71 -17.30 20.03
CA PHE A 204 23.66 -17.83 19.05
C PHE A 204 25.06 -17.33 19.42
N ILE A 205 26.11 -17.89 18.79
CA ILE A 205 27.52 -17.49 19.05
C ILE A 205 27.71 -15.98 18.88
N ILE A 206 26.97 -15.38 17.94
CA ILE A 206 26.90 -13.94 17.75
C ILE A 206 25.45 -13.52 18.01
N PRO A 207 25.17 -12.57 18.93
CA PRO A 207 23.82 -12.14 19.20
C PRO A 207 23.20 -11.49 17.96
N HIS A 208 22.07 -12.02 17.52
CA HIS A 208 21.22 -11.41 16.51
C HIS A 208 19.98 -10.86 17.19
N SER A 209 19.52 -9.68 16.79
CA SER A 209 18.36 -9.06 17.44
C SER A 209 17.46 -8.38 16.43
N THR A 210 16.15 -8.38 16.72
CA THR A 210 15.18 -7.58 15.97
C THR A 210 15.29 -6.08 16.27
N GLY A 211 16.15 -5.67 17.22
CA GLY A 211 16.15 -4.32 17.77
C GLY A 211 14.92 -4.07 18.65
N LYS A 212 14.76 -2.82 19.10
CA LYS A 212 13.56 -2.39 19.82
C LYS A 212 12.48 -1.99 18.83
N ASN A 213 11.32 -2.62 18.94
CA ASN A 213 10.16 -2.40 18.08
C ASN A 213 8.97 -1.96 18.92
N GLN A 214 8.13 -1.08 18.39
CA GLN A 214 6.95 -0.59 19.11
C GLN A 214 5.67 -1.21 18.59
N VAL A 215 4.73 -1.43 19.50
CA VAL A 215 3.35 -1.75 19.17
C VAL A 215 2.43 -0.92 20.05
N GLU A 216 1.48 -0.24 19.41
CA GLU A 216 0.44 0.53 20.08
C GLU A 216 -0.87 -0.26 20.00
N ILE A 217 -1.49 -0.52 21.14
CA ILE A 217 -2.84 -1.08 21.16
C ILE A 217 -3.81 0.08 21.13
N ALA A 218 -4.66 0.12 20.10
CA ALA A 218 -5.66 1.16 19.96
C ALA A 218 -6.60 1.18 21.17
N SER A 219 -7.13 2.37 21.47
CA SER A 219 -8.18 2.51 22.47
C SER A 219 -9.46 1.79 22.04
N ALA A 220 -10.35 1.51 22.99
CA ALA A 220 -11.63 0.90 22.67
C ALA A 220 -12.46 1.73 21.67
N GLU A 221 -12.37 3.07 21.75
CA GLU A 221 -13.02 4.00 20.83
C GLU A 221 -12.47 3.85 19.41
N GLU A 222 -11.15 3.88 19.24
CA GLU A 222 -10.50 3.73 17.94
C GLU A 222 -10.78 2.35 17.33
N SER A 223 -10.72 1.28 18.13
CA SER A 223 -11.06 -0.07 17.69
C SER A 223 -12.51 -0.17 17.22
N THR A 224 -13.45 0.46 17.93
CA THR A 224 -14.87 0.50 17.54
C THR A 224 -15.06 1.28 16.23
N ALA A 225 -14.41 2.43 16.09
CA ALA A 225 -14.46 3.24 14.88
C ALA A 225 -13.89 2.49 13.67
N LEU A 226 -12.75 1.79 13.83
CA LEU A 226 -12.18 0.97 12.77
C LEU A 226 -13.14 -0.17 12.39
N GLN A 227 -13.70 -0.89 13.36
CA GLN A 227 -14.65 -1.97 13.09
C GLN A 227 -15.90 -1.49 12.34
N ALA A 228 -16.45 -0.33 12.72
CA ALA A 228 -17.57 0.28 11.99
C ALA A 228 -17.19 0.59 10.53
N ALA A 229 -16.01 1.18 10.30
CA ALA A 229 -15.52 1.46 8.96
C ALA A 229 -15.29 0.19 8.12
N LEU A 230 -14.75 -0.87 8.73
CA LEU A 230 -14.53 -2.16 8.07
C LEU A 230 -15.85 -2.88 7.77
N LYS A 231 -16.85 -2.76 8.63
CA LYS A 231 -18.18 -3.32 8.43
C LYS A 231 -18.89 -2.70 7.23
N GLU A 232 -18.80 -1.38 7.05
CA GLU A 232 -19.35 -0.71 5.86
C GLU A 232 -18.68 -1.21 4.57
N VAL A 233 -17.38 -1.50 4.61
CA VAL A 233 -16.67 -2.11 3.46
C VAL A 233 -17.16 -3.54 3.22
N ASP A 234 -17.40 -4.33 4.27
CA ASP A 234 -17.94 -5.69 4.17
C ASP A 234 -19.34 -5.73 3.57
N GLU A 235 -20.19 -4.74 3.89
CA GLU A 235 -21.56 -4.65 3.39
C GLU A 235 -21.62 -4.15 1.94
N GLY A 236 -20.66 -3.33 1.51
CA GLY A 236 -20.65 -2.72 0.18
C GLY A 236 -19.87 -3.48 -0.89
N TYR A 237 -18.90 -4.33 -0.50
CA TYR A 237 -17.92 -4.89 -1.43
C TYR A 237 -17.60 -6.36 -1.14
N THR A 238 -17.13 -7.08 -2.15
CA THR A 238 -16.78 -8.52 -2.05
C THR A 238 -15.40 -8.80 -2.68
N GLY A 239 -14.95 -10.04 -2.57
CA GLY A 239 -13.75 -10.53 -3.27
C GLY A 239 -12.48 -9.75 -2.93
N THR A 240 -11.63 -9.57 -3.94
CA THR A 240 -10.35 -8.85 -3.80
C THR A 240 -10.56 -7.36 -3.54
N THR A 241 -11.57 -6.75 -4.16
CA THR A 241 -11.96 -5.35 -3.93
C THR A 241 -12.19 -5.07 -2.44
N ARG A 242 -12.92 -5.95 -1.75
CA ARG A 242 -13.15 -5.83 -0.31
C ARG A 242 -11.86 -5.85 0.51
N SER A 243 -10.97 -6.81 0.24
CA SER A 243 -9.70 -6.91 0.97
C SER A 243 -8.81 -5.68 0.73
N LEU A 244 -8.73 -5.16 -0.51
CA LEU A 244 -7.98 -3.93 -0.81
C LEU A 244 -8.56 -2.69 -0.12
N LEU A 245 -9.88 -2.52 -0.12
CA LEU A 245 -10.53 -1.40 0.56
C LEU A 245 -10.37 -1.46 2.08
N LYS A 246 -10.40 -2.67 2.66
CA LYS A 246 -10.08 -2.86 4.08
C LYS A 246 -8.62 -2.49 4.36
N ALA A 247 -7.69 -2.93 3.52
CA ALA A 247 -6.28 -2.56 3.65
C ALA A 247 -6.07 -1.05 3.62
N ALA A 248 -6.67 -0.35 2.65
CA ALA A 248 -6.61 1.10 2.54
C ALA A 248 -7.25 1.81 3.75
N THR A 249 -8.37 1.28 4.25
CA THR A 249 -9.04 1.80 5.45
C THR A 249 -8.15 1.71 6.69
N CYS A 250 -7.47 0.58 6.87
CA CYS A 250 -6.51 0.36 7.95
C CYS A 250 -5.26 1.24 7.81
N TYR A 251 -4.68 1.29 6.60
CA TYR A 251 -3.49 2.10 6.30
C TYR A 251 -3.69 3.56 6.65
N LYS A 252 -4.79 4.14 6.18
CA LYS A 252 -5.13 5.55 6.42
C LYS A 252 -5.26 5.89 7.89
N GLN A 253 -5.67 4.91 8.71
CA GLN A 253 -5.84 5.06 10.16
C GLN A 253 -4.60 4.62 10.96
N GLY A 254 -3.50 4.25 10.29
CA GLY A 254 -2.25 3.84 10.94
C GLY A 254 -2.20 2.40 11.45
N PHE A 255 -3.20 1.57 11.11
CA PHE A 255 -3.27 0.14 11.43
C PHE A 255 -2.51 -0.69 10.37
N LEU A 256 -1.20 -0.49 10.28
CA LEU A 256 -0.37 -1.05 9.20
C LEU A 256 -0.30 -2.58 9.25
N PHE A 257 -0.35 -3.18 10.44
CA PHE A 257 -0.40 -4.63 10.61
C PHE A 257 -1.66 -5.25 10.01
N GLU A 258 -2.84 -4.72 10.33
CA GLU A 258 -4.09 -5.17 9.74
C GLU A 258 -4.15 -4.87 8.24
N ALA A 259 -3.62 -3.72 7.80
CA ALA A 259 -3.51 -3.42 6.38
C ALA A 259 -2.68 -4.47 5.64
N GLN A 260 -1.53 -4.86 6.19
CA GLN A 260 -0.69 -5.93 5.65
C GLN A 260 -1.43 -7.26 5.59
N ASN A 261 -2.15 -7.65 6.66
CA ASN A 261 -2.92 -8.89 6.68
C ASN A 261 -3.97 -8.92 5.57
N TYR A 262 -4.69 -7.82 5.33
CA TYR A 262 -5.66 -7.73 4.25
C TYR A 262 -5.02 -7.75 2.85
N VAL A 263 -3.84 -7.17 2.65
CA VAL A 263 -3.10 -7.29 1.39
C VAL A 263 -2.61 -8.73 1.17
N MET A 264 -2.19 -9.43 2.23
CA MET A 264 -1.77 -10.84 2.16
C MET A 264 -2.91 -11.78 1.75
N GLU A 265 -4.16 -11.48 2.12
CA GLU A 265 -5.34 -12.22 1.64
C GLU A 265 -5.51 -12.15 0.11
N VAL A 266 -5.04 -11.06 -0.52
CA VAL A 266 -5.09 -10.86 -1.99
C VAL A 266 -3.98 -11.65 -2.68
N LYS A 267 -2.77 -11.66 -2.11
CA LYS A 267 -1.62 -12.42 -2.64
C LYS A 267 -1.93 -13.90 -2.82
N GLY A 268 -2.77 -14.48 -1.96
CA GLY A 268 -3.19 -15.88 -2.08
C GLY A 268 -4.11 -16.17 -3.27
N LYS A 269 -4.58 -15.16 -4.01
CA LYS A 269 -5.64 -15.27 -5.03
C LYS A 269 -5.25 -14.75 -6.41
N GLU A 270 -4.31 -13.82 -6.52
CA GLU A 270 -4.06 -13.03 -7.74
C GLU A 270 -2.56 -12.89 -8.05
N ASP A 271 -2.22 -12.49 -9.29
CA ASP A 271 -0.83 -12.20 -9.69
C ASP A 271 -0.21 -11.04 -8.89
N VAL A 272 1.05 -11.20 -8.54
CA VAL A 272 1.61 -10.80 -7.23
C VAL A 272 2.44 -9.52 -7.29
N ALA A 273 2.70 -8.94 -8.48
CA ALA A 273 3.63 -7.83 -8.62
C ALA A 273 3.18 -6.56 -7.86
N SER A 274 1.96 -6.09 -8.12
CA SER A 274 1.41 -4.92 -7.43
C SER A 274 1.14 -5.18 -5.95
N VAL A 275 0.73 -6.40 -5.62
CA VAL A 275 0.50 -6.81 -4.22
C VAL A 275 1.82 -6.82 -3.45
N ASN A 276 2.91 -7.31 -4.05
CA ASN A 276 4.24 -7.23 -3.45
C ASN A 276 4.70 -5.77 -3.30
N THR A 277 4.37 -4.89 -4.25
CA THR A 277 4.67 -3.46 -4.15
C THR A 277 3.94 -2.81 -2.96
N MET A 278 2.65 -3.10 -2.79
CA MET A 278 1.87 -2.67 -1.61
C MET A 278 2.48 -3.19 -0.31
N LEU A 279 2.88 -4.46 -0.26
CA LEU A 279 3.51 -5.06 0.91
C LEU A 279 4.86 -4.39 1.23
N GLN A 280 5.67 -4.09 0.22
CA GLN A 280 6.93 -3.37 0.39
C GLN A 280 6.71 -1.95 0.90
N SER A 281 5.72 -1.23 0.38
CA SER A 281 5.34 0.12 0.86
C SER A 281 4.92 0.08 2.34
N LEU A 282 4.08 -0.89 2.70
CA LEU A 282 3.65 -1.13 4.09
C LEU A 282 4.84 -1.43 5.02
N GLN A 283 5.72 -2.35 4.62
CA GLN A 283 6.92 -2.72 5.38
C GLN A 283 7.86 -1.53 5.55
N GLY A 284 8.09 -0.76 4.48
CA GLY A 284 8.90 0.45 4.51
C GLY A 284 8.35 1.47 5.53
N LYS A 285 7.03 1.69 5.54
CA LYS A 285 6.41 2.60 6.53
C LYS A 285 6.51 2.08 7.96
N MET A 286 6.31 0.79 8.19
CA MET A 286 6.50 0.17 9.51
C MET A 286 7.96 0.30 9.99
N GLN A 287 8.95 0.21 9.10
CA GLN A 287 10.36 0.37 9.47
C GLN A 287 10.77 1.82 9.74
N ARG A 288 10.14 2.79 9.05
CA ARG A 288 10.48 4.23 9.16
C ARG A 288 9.87 4.95 10.35
N LYS A 289 8.81 4.41 10.98
CA LYS A 289 8.19 5.04 12.15
C LYS A 289 9.18 4.95 13.31
N ASP A 290 10.00 5.99 13.44
CA ASP A 290 11.07 6.09 14.43
C ASP A 290 10.47 5.97 15.83
N PRO A 291 10.88 4.99 16.65
CA PRO A 291 10.32 4.77 17.98
C PRO A 291 10.64 5.91 18.97
N THR A 292 11.44 6.91 18.57
CA THR A 292 11.99 7.94 19.46
C THR A 292 11.41 9.35 19.28
N LYS A 293 10.37 9.53 18.45
CA LYS A 293 9.67 10.82 18.29
C LYS A 293 8.21 10.76 18.67
#